data_AF-A0A7S1CUJ0-F1
#
_entry.id   AF-A0A7S1CUJ0-F1
#
_cell.length_a   1.000
_cell.length_b   1.000
_cell.length_c   1.000
_cell.angle_alpha   90.00
_cell.angle_beta   90.00
_cell.angle_gamma   90.00
#
_symmetry.space_group_name_H-M   'P 1'
#
loop_
_entity.id
_entity.type
_entity.pdbx_description
1 polymer ?
#
loop_
_entity_poly.entity_id
_entity_poly.type
_entity_poly.pdbx_seq_one_letter_code
_entity_poly.pdbx_strand_id
1 'polypeptide(L)'
;YDKGLAVLKRGRDEFQGGDYNAADELLAQADEYFEKAIEGDTENIKAIGNRGNALMARAKAKIMMANQKFEEGIKGAEQDEDDAQDMLLKAGRLYRQILEIDPSQGKAFINWGRVICLRAEISQSAGDFEGAYSLFCNASDKFTAGVDLSSGATAAAEGLRLAGTALLGAYYCAINIGLVEDAFSLLLEAEGLLENAIAEDAQTQDLAEPKLEECRELIAQTQR
;
A
#
# COMPACT_ATOMS: atom_id res chain seq x y z
N TYR A 1 10.37 22.41 -2.28
CA TYR A 1 10.75 21.01 -2.55
C TYR A 1 11.69 20.43 -1.48
N ASP A 2 12.96 20.85 -1.36
CA ASP A 2 13.93 20.20 -0.44
C ASP A 2 13.51 20.22 1.04
N LYS A 3 12.91 21.33 1.50
CA LYS A 3 12.31 21.39 2.84
C LYS A 3 11.25 20.30 3.05
N GLY A 4 10.43 20.04 2.03
CA GLY A 4 9.43 18.97 2.06
C GLY A 4 10.07 17.58 2.20
N LEU A 5 11.18 17.31 1.50
CA LEU A 5 11.92 16.04 1.67
C LEU A 5 12.47 15.87 3.07
N ALA A 6 13.07 16.92 3.64
CA ALA A 6 13.64 16.88 4.99
C ALA A 6 12.55 16.64 6.05
N VAL A 7 11.42 17.32 5.93
CA VAL A 7 10.28 17.16 6.85
C VAL A 7 9.60 15.80 6.67
N LEU A 8 9.42 15.33 5.44
CA LEU A 8 8.89 14.00 5.14
C LEU A 8 9.72 12.90 5.81
N LYS A 9 11.05 13.01 5.75
CA LYS A 9 11.95 12.07 6.42
C LYS A 9 11.71 12.07 7.93
N ARG A 10 11.73 13.25 8.56
CA ARG A 10 11.49 13.38 10.01
C ARG A 10 10.14 12.81 10.43
N GLY A 11 9.06 13.08 9.67
CA GLY A 11 7.74 12.53 9.95
C GLY A 11 7.71 10.99 9.90
N ARG A 12 8.48 10.37 9.01
CA ARG A 12 8.63 8.91 8.99
C ARG A 12 9.48 8.39 10.14
N ASP A 13 10.49 9.14 10.56
CA ASP A 13 11.32 8.80 11.71
C ASP A 13 10.46 8.83 13.00
N GLU A 14 9.60 9.84 13.19
CA GLU A 14 8.64 9.89 14.32
C GLU A 14 7.62 8.73 14.25
N PHE A 15 7.12 8.42 13.05
CA PHE A 15 6.22 7.27 12.86
C PHE A 15 6.88 5.96 13.29
N GLN A 16 8.15 5.74 12.91
CA GLN A 16 8.93 4.56 13.33
C GLN A 16 9.20 4.56 14.84
N GLY A 17 9.33 5.74 15.45
CA GLY A 17 9.44 5.91 16.90
C GLY A 17 8.14 5.68 17.68
N GLY A 18 7.00 5.55 16.99
CA GLY A 18 5.69 5.34 17.59
C GLY A 18 4.95 6.62 18.01
N ASP A 19 5.51 7.81 17.74
CA ASP A 19 4.81 9.07 17.96
C ASP A 19 4.00 9.45 16.73
N TYR A 20 2.80 8.85 16.62
CA TYR A 20 1.93 9.03 15.47
C TYR A 20 1.34 10.45 15.36
N ASN A 21 1.21 11.16 16.49
CA ASN A 21 0.75 12.56 16.48
C ASN A 21 1.82 13.49 15.91
N ALA A 22 3.07 13.38 16.40
CA ALA A 22 4.18 14.14 15.84
C ALA A 22 4.44 13.78 14.37
N ALA A 23 4.28 12.51 14.01
CA ALA A 23 4.32 12.06 12.63
C ALA A 23 3.25 12.74 11.76
N ASP A 24 1.97 12.75 12.17
CA ASP A 24 0.88 13.39 11.41
C ASP A 24 1.18 14.87 11.13
N GLU A 25 1.61 15.61 12.15
CA GLU A 25 1.92 17.04 12.04
C GLU A 25 3.07 17.31 11.07
N LEU A 26 4.16 16.55 11.15
CA LEU A 26 5.29 16.69 10.23
C LEU A 26 4.91 16.28 8.82
N LEU A 27 4.12 15.21 8.65
CA LEU A 27 3.71 14.74 7.34
C LEU A 27 2.71 15.71 6.67
N ALA A 28 1.86 16.38 7.45
CA ALA A 28 1.05 17.49 6.98
C ALA A 28 1.90 18.67 6.47
N GLN A 29 2.94 19.06 7.23
CA GLN A 29 3.88 20.09 6.78
C GLN A 29 4.62 19.69 5.49
N ALA A 30 4.99 18.42 5.35
CA ALA A 30 5.61 17.91 4.13
C ALA A 30 4.66 18.02 2.93
N ASP A 31 3.39 17.67 3.09
CA ASP A 31 2.35 17.82 2.06
C ASP A 31 2.27 19.28 1.56
N GLU A 32 2.18 20.25 2.47
CA GLU A 32 2.15 21.68 2.12
C GLU A 32 3.38 22.14 1.32
N TYR A 33 4.58 21.64 1.67
CA TYR A 33 5.80 21.98 0.94
C TYR A 33 5.83 21.40 -0.48
N PHE A 34 5.23 20.24 -0.69
CA PHE A 34 5.12 19.64 -2.03
C PHE A 34 3.99 20.29 -2.82
N GLU A 35 2.87 20.62 -2.20
CA GLU A 35 1.78 21.38 -2.85
C GLU A 35 2.30 22.71 -3.42
N LYS A 36 3.01 23.51 -2.62
CA LYS A 36 3.64 24.75 -3.09
C LYS A 36 4.65 24.52 -4.22
N ALA A 37 5.32 23.36 -4.26
CA ALA A 37 6.23 23.02 -5.35
C ALA A 37 5.47 22.68 -6.64
N ILE A 38 4.30 22.05 -6.53
CA ILE A 38 3.41 21.74 -7.67
C ILE A 38 2.74 23.02 -8.19
N GLU A 39 2.39 23.97 -7.32
CA GLU A 39 1.85 25.27 -7.75
C GLU A 39 2.83 26.06 -8.64
N GLY A 40 4.14 25.92 -8.40
CA GLY A 40 5.18 26.55 -9.23
C GLY A 40 5.48 25.79 -10.52
N ASP A 41 5.19 24.49 -10.58
CA ASP A 41 5.38 23.62 -11.73
C ASP A 41 4.42 22.41 -11.63
N THR A 42 3.29 22.52 -12.34
CA THR A 42 2.17 21.58 -12.22
C THR A 42 2.46 20.19 -12.76
N GLU A 43 3.53 20.03 -13.55
CA GLU A 43 3.97 18.76 -14.14
C GLU A 43 5.21 18.20 -13.43
N ASN A 44 5.59 18.76 -12.28
CA ASN A 44 6.72 18.26 -11.49
C ASN A 44 6.41 16.89 -10.87
N ILE A 45 6.64 15.82 -11.63
CA ILE A 45 6.40 14.42 -11.23
C ILE A 45 7.05 14.09 -9.88
N LYS A 46 8.24 14.64 -9.59
CA LYS A 46 8.92 14.41 -8.30
C LYS A 46 8.16 15.02 -7.13
N ALA A 47 7.65 16.26 -7.29
CA ALA A 47 6.84 16.90 -6.27
C ALA A 47 5.49 16.18 -6.09
N ILE A 48 4.82 15.84 -7.20
CA ILE A 48 3.55 15.06 -7.19
C ILE A 48 3.74 13.73 -6.46
N GLY A 49 4.77 12.97 -6.82
CA GLY A 49 5.03 11.65 -6.22
C GLY A 49 5.40 11.74 -4.74
N ASN A 50 6.17 12.75 -4.33
CA ASN A 50 6.51 12.94 -2.93
C ASN A 50 5.35 13.48 -2.10
N ARG A 51 4.45 14.27 -2.69
CA ARG A 51 3.17 14.64 -2.09
C ARG A 51 2.32 13.39 -1.82
N GLY A 52 2.19 12.51 -2.81
CA GLY A 52 1.51 11.22 -2.64
C GLY A 52 2.12 10.37 -1.53
N ASN A 53 3.46 10.32 -1.46
CA ASN A 53 4.16 9.61 -0.40
C ASN A 53 3.93 10.21 1.00
N ALA A 54 3.83 11.55 1.10
CA ALA A 54 3.53 12.24 2.34
C ALA A 54 2.11 11.93 2.82
N LEU A 55 1.12 12.01 1.93
CA LEU A 55 -0.27 11.65 2.22
C LEU A 55 -0.42 10.18 2.63
N MET A 56 0.24 9.26 1.92
CA MET A 56 0.22 7.83 2.28
C MET A 56 0.84 7.58 3.66
N ALA A 57 1.98 8.20 3.97
CA ALA A 57 2.60 8.07 5.28
C ALA A 57 1.71 8.68 6.39
N ARG A 58 1.05 9.81 6.09
CA ARG A 58 0.14 10.48 7.02
C ARG A 58 -1.08 9.62 7.30
N ALA A 59 -1.67 9.03 6.27
CA ALA A 59 -2.76 8.07 6.41
C ALA A 59 -2.38 6.89 7.32
N LYS A 60 -1.15 6.36 7.19
CA LYS A 60 -0.67 5.31 8.10
C LYS A 60 -0.62 5.77 9.55
N ALA A 61 -0.13 6.99 9.83
CA ALA A 61 -0.13 7.54 11.18
C ALA A 61 -1.56 7.62 11.74
N LYS A 62 -2.50 8.12 10.93
CA LYS A 62 -3.93 8.20 11.26
C LYS A 62 -4.56 6.84 11.53
N ILE A 63 -4.28 5.81 10.72
CA ILE A 63 -4.73 4.43 10.97
C ILE A 63 -4.21 3.93 12.33
N MET A 64 -2.93 4.16 12.64
CA MET A 64 -2.37 3.74 13.93
C MET A 64 -3.00 4.48 15.11
N MET A 65 -3.29 5.77 14.96
CA MET A 65 -4.01 6.57 15.96
C MET A 65 -5.45 6.07 16.16
N ALA A 66 -6.15 5.75 15.06
CA ALA A 66 -7.49 5.17 15.11
C ALA A 66 -7.49 3.84 15.86
N ASN A 67 -6.56 2.93 15.52
CA ASN A 67 -6.42 1.64 16.18
C ASN A 67 -6.19 1.79 17.70
N GLN A 68 -5.28 2.68 18.12
CA GLN A 68 -5.06 2.97 19.55
C GLN A 68 -6.34 3.46 20.23
N LYS A 69 -7.07 4.38 19.59
CA LYS A 69 -8.32 4.90 20.14
C LYS A 69 -9.42 3.84 20.21
N PHE A 70 -9.53 2.95 19.22
CA PHE A 70 -10.47 1.84 19.26
C PHE A 70 -10.18 0.90 20.43
N GLU A 71 -8.91 0.52 20.62
CA GLU A 71 -8.47 -0.34 21.72
C GLU A 71 -8.76 0.29 23.09
N GLU A 72 -8.57 1.61 23.22
CA GLU A 72 -8.78 2.35 24.46
C GLU A 72 -10.24 2.83 24.65
N GLY A 73 -11.12 2.63 23.67
CA GLY A 73 -12.50 3.13 23.71
C GLY A 73 -12.61 4.66 23.67
N ILE A 74 -11.61 5.33 23.08
CA ILE A 74 -11.54 6.78 22.95
C ILE A 74 -12.33 7.23 21.71
N LYS A 75 -13.11 8.30 21.86
CA LYS A 75 -13.87 8.90 20.74
C LYS A 75 -12.96 9.47 19.66
N GLY A 76 -13.43 9.40 18.41
CA GLY A 76 -12.74 10.01 17.27
C GLY A 76 -11.75 9.08 16.58
N ALA A 77 -11.84 7.76 16.84
CA ALA A 77 -11.15 6.75 16.06
C ALA A 77 -11.68 6.72 14.63
N GLU A 78 -13.01 6.79 14.48
CA GLU A 78 -13.69 6.80 13.19
C GLU A 78 -13.29 8.01 12.35
N GLN A 79 -13.13 9.18 12.98
CA GLN A 79 -12.68 10.38 12.29
C GLN A 79 -11.24 10.25 11.78
N ASP A 80 -10.34 9.62 12.54
CA ASP A 80 -8.97 9.39 12.07
C ASP A 80 -8.93 8.38 10.92
N GLU A 81 -9.80 7.37 10.95
CA GLU A 81 -9.96 6.41 9.85
C GLU A 81 -10.51 7.08 8.58
N ASP A 82 -11.55 7.92 8.71
CA ASP A 82 -12.10 8.71 7.62
C ASP A 82 -11.04 9.65 7.01
N ASP A 83 -10.30 10.36 7.86
CA ASP A 83 -9.18 11.21 7.45
C ASP A 83 -8.12 10.40 6.66
N ALA A 84 -7.81 9.17 7.11
CA ALA A 84 -6.87 8.29 6.44
C ALA A 84 -7.39 7.85 5.05
N GLN A 85 -8.66 7.45 4.94
CA GLN A 85 -9.29 7.09 3.67
C GLN A 85 -9.22 8.25 2.66
N ASP A 86 -9.52 9.46 3.11
CA ASP A 86 -9.46 10.66 2.27
C ASP A 86 -8.04 10.95 1.77
N MET A 87 -7.04 10.80 2.64
CA MET A 87 -5.63 10.96 2.26
C MET A 87 -5.18 9.89 1.27
N LEU A 88 -5.59 8.64 1.45
CA LEU A 88 -5.29 7.55 0.52
C LEU A 88 -5.93 7.79 -0.85
N LEU A 89 -7.19 8.24 -0.90
CA LEU A 89 -7.85 8.63 -2.15
C LEU A 89 -7.11 9.77 -2.86
N LYS A 90 -6.66 10.79 -2.12
CA LYS A 90 -5.84 11.89 -2.67
C LYS A 90 -4.49 11.38 -3.19
N ALA A 91 -3.80 10.52 -2.45
CA ALA A 91 -2.53 9.93 -2.87
C ALA A 91 -2.67 9.10 -4.16
N GLY A 92 -3.72 8.28 -4.28
CA GLY A 92 -4.02 7.53 -5.49
C GLY A 92 -4.25 8.42 -6.71
N ARG A 93 -4.92 9.57 -6.55
CA ARG A 93 -5.09 10.55 -7.62
C ARG A 93 -3.76 11.17 -8.08
N LEU A 94 -2.84 11.44 -7.15
CA LEU A 94 -1.51 11.95 -7.49
C LEU A 94 -0.67 10.92 -8.26
N TYR A 95 -0.71 9.64 -7.88
CA TYR A 95 -0.01 8.61 -8.66
C TYR A 95 -0.63 8.38 -10.04
N ARG A 96 -1.97 8.47 -10.16
CA ARG A 96 -2.63 8.49 -11.46
C ARG A 96 -2.17 9.67 -12.31
N GLN A 97 -2.10 10.87 -11.74
CA GLN A 97 -1.62 12.06 -12.44
C GLN A 97 -0.18 11.87 -12.96
N ILE A 98 0.71 11.23 -12.20
CA ILE A 98 2.06 10.89 -12.69
C ILE A 98 1.99 10.02 -13.94
N LEU A 99 1.11 9.01 -13.95
CA LEU A 99 0.93 8.10 -15.08
C LEU A 99 0.26 8.75 -16.29
N GLU A 100 -0.53 9.80 -16.08
CA GLU A 100 -1.07 10.63 -17.16
C GLU A 100 0.03 11.47 -17.83
N ILE A 101 1.02 11.94 -17.07
CA ILE A 101 2.19 12.70 -17.58
C ILE A 101 3.20 11.75 -18.22
N ASP A 102 3.52 10.64 -17.56
CA ASP A 102 4.48 9.64 -18.00
C ASP A 102 4.00 8.21 -17.66
N PRO A 103 3.40 7.50 -18.63
CA PRO A 103 2.91 6.14 -18.44
C PRO A 103 3.99 5.10 -18.13
N SER A 104 5.28 5.41 -18.34
CA SER A 104 6.39 4.50 -18.08
C SER A 104 6.85 4.50 -16.62
N GLN A 105 6.21 5.32 -15.77
CA GLN A 105 6.58 5.47 -14.37
C GLN A 105 6.13 4.28 -13.50
N GLY A 106 6.83 3.14 -13.61
CA GLY A 106 6.55 1.93 -12.83
C GLY A 106 6.45 2.16 -11.32
N LYS A 107 7.25 3.08 -10.76
CA LYS A 107 7.17 3.45 -9.33
C LYS A 107 5.82 4.07 -8.92
N ALA A 108 5.15 4.76 -9.83
CA ALA A 108 3.82 5.32 -9.55
C ALA A 108 2.77 4.20 -9.43
N PHE A 109 2.85 3.16 -10.28
CA PHE A 109 2.03 1.95 -10.14
C PHE A 109 2.26 1.25 -8.79
N ILE A 110 3.52 1.02 -8.39
CA ILE A 110 3.85 0.39 -7.11
C ILE A 110 3.27 1.19 -5.93
N ASN A 111 3.46 2.52 -5.91
CA ASN A 111 2.94 3.32 -4.81
C ASN A 111 1.41 3.40 -4.80
N TRP A 112 0.78 3.37 -5.98
CA TRP A 112 -0.67 3.32 -6.07
C TRP A 112 -1.22 2.00 -5.53
N GLY A 113 -0.60 0.86 -5.87
CA GLY A 113 -0.92 -0.44 -5.28
C GLY A 113 -0.87 -0.43 -3.75
N ARG A 114 0.18 0.17 -3.16
CA ARG A 114 0.32 0.31 -1.69
C ARG A 114 -0.82 1.10 -1.06
N VAL A 115 -1.23 2.21 -1.69
CA VAL A 115 -2.36 3.02 -1.23
C VAL A 115 -3.65 2.21 -1.29
N ILE A 116 -3.84 1.39 -2.32
CA ILE A 116 -5.02 0.54 -2.47
C ILE A 116 -5.02 -0.57 -1.41
N CYS A 117 -3.88 -1.21 -1.10
CA CYS A 117 -3.78 -2.18 0.00
C CYS A 117 -4.20 -1.58 1.34
N LEU A 118 -3.72 -0.38 1.68
CA LEU A 118 -4.12 0.28 2.93
C LEU A 118 -5.64 0.52 3.00
N ARG A 119 -6.26 0.88 1.87
CA ARG A 119 -7.73 1.02 1.81
C ARG A 119 -8.45 -0.33 1.94
N ALA A 120 -7.86 -1.39 1.38
CA ALA A 120 -8.38 -2.75 1.52
C ALA A 120 -8.33 -3.22 2.98
N GLU A 121 -7.21 -2.96 3.68
CA GLU A 121 -7.01 -3.28 5.09
C GLU A 121 -8.02 -2.55 6.00
N ILE A 122 -8.29 -1.27 5.74
CA ILE A 122 -9.34 -0.51 6.46
C ILE A 122 -10.71 -1.14 6.19
N SER A 123 -11.05 -1.40 4.92
CA SER A 123 -12.35 -1.98 4.55
C SER A 123 -12.55 -3.35 5.20
N GLN A 124 -11.51 -4.19 5.19
CA GLN A 124 -11.49 -5.51 5.82
C GLN A 124 -11.72 -5.40 7.33
N SER A 125 -11.04 -4.46 7.99
CA SER A 125 -11.17 -4.23 9.45
C SER A 125 -12.57 -3.75 9.82
N ALA A 126 -13.22 -2.97 8.95
CA ALA A 126 -14.62 -2.56 9.10
C ALA A 126 -15.64 -3.66 8.77
N GLY A 127 -15.18 -4.85 8.33
CA GLY A 127 -16.03 -5.97 7.95
C GLY A 127 -16.57 -5.91 6.52
N ASP A 128 -16.16 -4.94 5.71
CA ASP A 128 -16.46 -4.87 4.27
C ASP A 128 -15.49 -5.75 3.47
N PHE A 129 -15.69 -7.07 3.56
CA PHE A 129 -14.85 -8.04 2.88
C PHE A 129 -15.03 -8.02 1.34
N GLU A 130 -16.21 -7.66 0.83
CA GLU A 130 -16.45 -7.55 -0.61
C GLU A 130 -15.68 -6.35 -1.20
N GLY A 131 -15.74 -5.19 -0.53
CA GLY A 131 -14.95 -4.02 -0.89
C GLY A 131 -13.44 -4.27 -0.76
N ALA A 132 -13.01 -4.90 0.34
CA ALA A 132 -11.60 -5.26 0.55
C ALA A 132 -11.06 -6.23 -0.50
N TYR A 133 -11.83 -7.27 -0.84
CA TYR A 133 -11.49 -8.22 -1.91
C TYR A 133 -11.20 -7.49 -3.23
N SER A 134 -12.13 -6.63 -3.66
CA SER A 134 -11.98 -5.86 -4.91
C SER A 134 -10.74 -4.98 -4.90
N LEU A 135 -10.46 -4.32 -3.76
CA LEU A 135 -9.29 -3.47 -3.59
C LEU A 135 -7.99 -4.29 -3.63
N PHE A 136 -7.91 -5.43 -2.94
CA PHE A 136 -6.72 -6.28 -2.96
C PHE A 136 -6.39 -6.80 -4.37
N CYS A 137 -7.38 -7.28 -5.12
CA CYS A 137 -7.19 -7.66 -6.52
C CYS A 137 -6.69 -6.47 -7.35
N ASN A 138 -7.31 -5.29 -7.20
CA ASN A 138 -6.87 -4.09 -7.91
C ASN A 138 -5.44 -3.67 -7.56
N ALA A 139 -5.02 -3.85 -6.30
CA ALA A 139 -3.67 -3.57 -5.86
C ALA A 139 -2.67 -4.52 -6.53
N SER A 140 -2.98 -5.82 -6.60
CA SER A 140 -2.17 -6.80 -7.32
C SER A 140 -1.96 -6.37 -8.78
N ASP A 141 -3.03 -5.98 -9.49
CA ASP A 141 -2.93 -5.49 -10.87
C ASP A 141 -1.98 -4.30 -11.00
N LYS A 142 -1.99 -3.36 -10.02
CA LYS A 142 -1.07 -2.22 -10.04
C LYS A 142 0.37 -2.66 -9.79
N PHE A 143 0.59 -3.61 -8.88
CA PHE A 143 1.95 -4.10 -8.65
C PHE A 143 2.52 -4.79 -9.89
N THR A 144 1.76 -5.67 -10.52
CA THR A 144 2.18 -6.37 -11.76
C THR A 144 2.44 -5.38 -12.89
N ALA A 145 1.58 -4.38 -13.09
CA ALA A 145 1.85 -3.30 -14.07
C ALA A 145 3.13 -2.51 -13.76
N GLY A 146 3.47 -2.35 -12.48
CA GLY A 146 4.72 -1.75 -12.03
C GLY A 146 5.95 -2.63 -12.30
N VAL A 147 5.81 -3.95 -12.17
CA VAL A 147 6.85 -4.96 -12.48
C VAL A 147 7.19 -4.92 -13.97
N ASP A 148 6.17 -4.88 -14.84
CA ASP A 148 6.35 -4.83 -16.30
C ASP A 148 7.18 -3.63 -16.78
N LEU A 149 7.18 -2.54 -16.00
CA LEU A 149 7.90 -1.30 -16.28
C LEU A 149 9.19 -1.15 -15.46
N SER A 150 9.50 -2.12 -14.60
CA SER A 150 10.69 -2.07 -13.75
C SER A 150 11.96 -2.42 -14.53
N SER A 151 13.06 -1.71 -14.27
CA SER A 151 14.33 -1.87 -14.99
C SER A 151 15.41 -2.60 -14.17
N GLY A 152 15.05 -3.22 -13.04
CA GLY A 152 16.00 -3.92 -12.18
C GLY A 152 15.35 -4.96 -11.28
N ALA A 153 16.08 -6.05 -11.06
CA ALA A 153 15.65 -7.23 -10.32
C ALA A 153 15.05 -6.90 -8.95
N THR A 154 15.71 -6.05 -8.16
CA THR A 154 15.19 -5.67 -6.83
C THR A 154 13.82 -4.99 -6.88
N ALA A 155 13.59 -4.12 -7.86
CA ALA A 155 12.30 -3.44 -8.01
C ALA A 155 11.21 -4.38 -8.53
N ALA A 156 11.57 -5.27 -9.45
CA ALA A 156 10.68 -6.32 -9.95
C ALA A 156 10.28 -7.28 -8.82
N ALA A 157 11.26 -7.79 -8.06
CA ALA A 157 11.05 -8.67 -6.93
C ALA A 157 10.18 -8.02 -5.84
N GLU A 158 10.41 -6.73 -5.53
CA GLU A 158 9.56 -5.99 -4.60
C GLU A 158 8.11 -5.91 -5.09
N GLY A 159 7.90 -5.63 -6.38
CA GLY A 159 6.57 -5.58 -6.98
C GLY A 159 5.86 -6.94 -6.95
N LEU A 160 6.55 -8.01 -7.33
CA LEU A 160 6.02 -9.39 -7.29
C LEU A 160 5.63 -9.80 -5.87
N ARG A 161 6.49 -9.51 -4.88
CA ARG A 161 6.20 -9.80 -3.47
C ARG A 161 4.95 -9.05 -2.99
N LEU A 162 4.82 -7.78 -3.36
CA LEU A 162 3.66 -6.97 -2.99
C LEU A 162 2.38 -7.47 -3.67
N ALA A 163 2.46 -7.90 -4.93
CA ALA A 163 1.35 -8.51 -5.67
C ALA A 163 0.87 -9.79 -4.98
N GLY A 164 1.79 -10.74 -4.69
CA GLY A 164 1.44 -11.98 -3.99
C GLY A 164 0.87 -11.74 -2.59
N THR A 165 1.42 -10.77 -1.85
CA THR A 165 0.86 -10.38 -0.54
C THR A 165 -0.56 -9.82 -0.66
N ALA A 166 -0.84 -9.02 -1.69
CA ALA A 166 -2.17 -8.49 -1.94
C ALA A 166 -3.17 -9.61 -2.29
N LEU A 167 -2.78 -10.58 -3.13
CA LEU A 167 -3.64 -11.71 -3.47
C LEU A 167 -3.92 -12.62 -2.26
N LEU A 168 -2.97 -12.76 -1.33
CA LEU A 168 -3.23 -13.43 -0.06
C LEU A 168 -4.25 -12.66 0.81
N GLY A 169 -4.22 -11.33 0.80
CA GLY A 169 -5.27 -10.50 1.39
C GLY A 169 -6.64 -10.72 0.72
N ALA A 170 -6.67 -10.78 -0.61
CA ALA A 170 -7.87 -11.10 -1.38
C ALA A 170 -8.41 -12.50 -1.04
N TYR A 171 -7.54 -13.49 -0.87
CA TYR A 171 -7.91 -14.84 -0.45
C TYR A 171 -8.71 -14.82 0.87
N TYR A 172 -8.20 -14.14 1.89
CA TYR A 172 -8.90 -14.07 3.18
C TYR A 172 -10.27 -13.40 3.05
N CYS A 173 -10.39 -12.38 2.21
CA CYS A 173 -11.66 -11.74 1.93
C CYS A 173 -12.62 -12.69 1.18
N ALA A 174 -12.12 -13.39 0.15
CA ALA A 174 -12.88 -14.32 -0.68
C ALA A 174 -13.52 -15.44 0.16
N ILE A 175 -12.78 -16.02 1.11
CA ILE A 175 -13.30 -17.04 2.03
C ILE A 175 -14.43 -16.47 2.90
N ASN A 176 -14.30 -15.24 3.41
CA ASN A 176 -15.34 -14.60 4.23
C ASN A 176 -16.63 -14.31 3.47
N ILE A 177 -16.54 -14.06 2.15
CA ILE A 177 -17.71 -13.82 1.29
C ILE A 177 -18.19 -15.08 0.54
N GLY A 178 -17.59 -16.24 0.79
CA GLY A 178 -18.03 -17.54 0.24
C GLY A 178 -17.57 -17.83 -1.20
N LEU A 179 -16.60 -17.10 -1.73
CA LEU A 179 -16.03 -17.31 -3.07
C LEU A 179 -14.88 -18.33 -3.04
N VAL A 180 -15.21 -19.60 -2.75
CA VAL A 180 -14.20 -20.65 -2.48
C VAL A 180 -13.36 -21.02 -3.71
N GLU A 181 -13.96 -21.06 -4.90
CA GLU A 181 -13.23 -21.36 -6.14
C GLU A 181 -12.20 -20.25 -6.44
N ASP A 182 -12.63 -18.99 -6.36
CA ASP A 182 -11.75 -17.83 -6.53
C ASP A 182 -10.65 -17.81 -5.48
N ALA A 183 -10.97 -18.14 -4.22
CA ALA A 183 -10.00 -18.18 -3.13
C ALA A 183 -8.84 -19.15 -3.42
N PHE A 184 -9.13 -20.34 -3.95
CA PHE A 184 -8.06 -21.29 -4.29
C PHE A 184 -7.19 -20.81 -5.47
N SER A 185 -7.81 -20.23 -6.51
CA SER A 185 -7.06 -19.63 -7.62
C SER A 185 -6.15 -18.48 -7.16
N LEU A 186 -6.64 -17.64 -6.24
CA LEU A 186 -5.84 -16.56 -5.65
C LEU A 186 -4.62 -17.07 -4.89
N LEU A 187 -4.75 -18.18 -4.15
CA LEU A 187 -3.61 -18.78 -3.44
C LEU A 187 -2.52 -19.28 -4.38
N LEU A 188 -2.89 -19.97 -5.47
CA LEU A 188 -1.94 -20.47 -6.45
C LEU A 188 -1.21 -19.32 -7.16
N GLU A 189 -1.93 -18.24 -7.48
CA GLU A 189 -1.33 -17.06 -8.08
C GLU A 189 -0.42 -16.32 -7.08
N ALA A 190 -0.83 -16.18 -5.82
CA ALA A 190 -0.02 -15.62 -4.76
C ALA A 190 1.28 -16.40 -4.54
N GLU A 191 1.20 -17.73 -4.49
CA GLU A 191 2.35 -18.64 -4.39
C GLU A 191 3.34 -18.38 -5.52
N GLY A 192 2.88 -18.44 -6.78
CA GLY A 192 3.75 -18.23 -7.94
C GLY A 192 4.41 -16.85 -7.98
N LEU A 193 3.70 -15.79 -7.59
CA LEU A 193 4.26 -14.44 -7.50
C LEU A 193 5.36 -14.34 -6.42
N LEU A 194 5.16 -14.98 -5.27
CA LEU A 194 6.12 -14.98 -4.17
C LEU A 194 7.36 -15.82 -4.50
N GLU A 195 7.19 -16.97 -5.16
CA GLU A 195 8.31 -17.76 -5.68
C GLU A 195 9.13 -16.96 -6.70
N ASN A 196 8.46 -16.30 -7.64
CA ASN A 196 9.12 -15.45 -8.64
C ASN A 196 9.85 -14.26 -7.99
N ALA A 197 9.30 -13.67 -6.93
CA ALA A 197 9.98 -12.59 -6.20
C ALA A 197 11.33 -13.06 -5.62
N ILE A 198 11.36 -14.23 -4.98
CA ILE A 198 12.58 -14.81 -4.40
C ILE A 198 13.59 -15.18 -5.50
N ALA A 199 13.10 -15.74 -6.61
CA ALA A 199 13.93 -16.11 -7.75
C ALA A 199 14.56 -14.89 -8.44
N GLU A 200 13.83 -13.78 -8.51
CA GLU A 200 14.29 -12.53 -9.13
C GLU A 200 15.34 -11.82 -8.27
N ASP A 201 15.13 -11.72 -6.95
CA ASP A 201 16.11 -11.15 -6.02
C ASP A 201 16.08 -11.85 -4.66
N ALA A 202 17.15 -12.60 -4.37
CA ALA A 202 17.34 -13.30 -3.10
C ALA A 202 17.30 -12.38 -1.86
N GLN A 203 17.55 -11.07 -2.00
CA GLN A 203 17.40 -10.12 -0.88
C GLN A 203 15.95 -9.95 -0.44
N THR A 204 14.99 -10.34 -1.27
CA THR A 204 13.56 -10.31 -0.90
C THR A 204 13.10 -11.54 -0.13
N GLN A 205 13.96 -12.57 -0.01
CA GLN A 205 13.63 -13.84 0.61
C GLN A 205 13.07 -13.69 2.03
N ASP A 206 13.74 -12.92 2.89
CA ASP A 206 13.32 -12.71 4.28
C ASP A 206 11.89 -12.16 4.42
N LEU A 207 11.41 -11.42 3.40
CA LEU A 207 10.08 -10.83 3.38
C LEU A 207 9.05 -11.66 2.61
N ALA A 208 9.48 -12.45 1.62
CA ALA A 208 8.60 -13.24 0.75
C ALA A 208 8.36 -14.66 1.29
N GLU A 209 9.39 -15.31 1.85
CA GLU A 209 9.32 -16.70 2.33
C GLU A 209 8.22 -16.93 3.37
N PRO A 210 7.99 -16.06 4.38
CA PRO A 210 6.93 -16.30 5.36
C PRO A 210 5.54 -16.31 4.72
N LYS A 211 5.34 -15.48 3.69
CA LYS A 211 4.07 -15.41 2.95
C LYS A 211 3.90 -16.56 1.97
N LEU A 212 5.01 -17.03 1.39
CA LEU A 212 5.02 -18.19 0.53
C LEU A 212 4.64 -19.45 1.31
N GLU A 213 5.22 -19.63 2.50
CA GLU A 213 4.91 -20.77 3.35
C GLU A 213 3.45 -20.74 3.83
N GLU A 214 2.93 -19.56 4.18
CA GLU A 214 1.51 -19.35 4.48
C GLU A 214 0.61 -19.81 3.30
N CYS A 215 0.95 -19.45 2.06
CA CYS A 215 0.20 -19.90 0.88
C CYS A 215 0.21 -21.43 0.75
N ARG A 216 1.39 -22.06 0.89
CA ARG A 216 1.56 -23.52 0.79
C ARG A 216 0.78 -24.28 1.84
N GLU A 217 0.78 -23.78 3.09
CA GLU A 217 -0.01 -24.36 4.17
C GLU A 217 -1.51 -24.31 3.86
N LEU A 218 -2.01 -23.18 3.37
CA LEU A 218 -3.42 -22.99 3.02
C LEU A 218 -3.84 -23.85 1.82
N ILE A 219 -2.99 -23.97 0.80
CA ILE A 219 -3.21 -24.86 -0.36
C ILE A 219 -3.32 -26.31 0.11
N ALA A 220 -2.40 -26.76 0.96
CA ALA A 220 -2.40 -28.13 1.48
C ALA A 220 -3.64 -28.43 2.35
N GLN A 221 -4.19 -27.44 3.04
CA GLN A 221 -5.44 -27.57 3.81
C GLN A 221 -6.67 -27.66 2.90
N THR A 222 -6.68 -26.92 1.78
CA THR A 222 -7.81 -26.85 0.84
C THR A 222 -7.95 -28.14 0.00
N GLN A 223 -6.88 -28.93 -0.12
CA GLN A 223 -6.84 -30.19 -0.87
C GLN A 223 -7.21 -31.44 -0.05
N ARG A 224 -7.46 -31.31 1.26
CA ARG A 224 -7.84 -32.42 2.16
C ARG A 224 -9.34 -32.55 2.31
#